data_AF-A0AAE2YAZ3-F1
#
_entry.id   AF-A0AAE2YAZ3-F1
#
_cell.length_a   1.000
_cell.length_b   1.000
_cell.length_c   1.000
_cell.angle_alpha   90.00
_cell.angle_beta   90.00
_cell.angle_gamma   90.00
#
_symmetry.space_group_name_H-M   'P 1'
#
loop_
_entity.id
_entity.type
_entity.pdbx_description
1 polymer ?
#
loop_
_entity_poly.entity_id
_entity_poly.type
_entity_poly.pdbx_seq_one_letter_code
_entity_poly.pdbx_strand_id
1 'polypeptide(L)'
;MIWRALFKISLGYVTGYSPSEIITESCSRLKASGYRVVQKGDLVIAKGGRDYNKWVIVGCVILCLFSLLIGLAFLLIYYLTRTQNRITIDTSVKGRFTIMYEGRKATEDAKGLANVLRGGWAKRLLPKRCPNCGAQIIEGASYCAECGREIY
;
A
#
# COMPACT_ATOMS: atom_id res chain seq x y z
N MET A 1 28.53 -6.04 17.78
CA MET A 1 27.88 -7.19 17.11
C MET A 1 26.76 -7.68 18.02
N ILE A 2 25.70 -8.22 17.44
CA ILE A 2 24.54 -8.88 18.10
C ILE A 2 23.38 -7.90 18.45
N TRP A 3 22.19 -8.30 18.00
CA TRP A 3 20.85 -7.70 18.14
C TRP A 3 20.42 -6.62 17.14
N ARG A 4 20.20 -7.03 15.90
CA ARG A 4 19.08 -6.51 15.08
C ARG A 4 18.32 -7.70 14.50
N ALA A 5 17.60 -8.41 15.37
CA ALA A 5 16.52 -9.30 14.96
C ALA A 5 15.40 -8.42 14.38
N LEU A 6 15.55 -8.04 13.11
CA LEU A 6 14.53 -7.34 12.37
C LEU A 6 13.39 -8.32 12.16
N PHE A 7 12.26 -8.08 12.82
CA PHE A 7 10.98 -8.71 12.53
C PHE A 7 10.63 -8.45 11.04
N LYS A 8 11.23 -9.23 10.14
CA LYS A 8 10.82 -9.30 8.74
C LYS A 8 9.58 -10.17 8.72
N ILE A 9 8.42 -9.54 8.80
CA ILE A 9 7.17 -10.25 8.59
C ILE A 9 7.09 -10.48 7.08
N SER A 10 7.22 -11.74 6.67
CA SER A 10 7.03 -12.18 5.30
C SER A 10 5.66 -12.84 5.17
N LEU A 11 4.80 -12.30 4.32
CA LEU A 11 3.49 -12.87 4.04
C LEU A 11 3.41 -13.23 2.57
N GLY A 12 3.09 -14.50 2.29
CA GLY A 12 2.86 -15.00 0.95
C GLY A 12 1.37 -15.02 0.64
N TYR A 13 1.01 -14.58 -0.56
CA TYR A 13 -0.37 -14.47 -1.00
C TYR A 13 -0.55 -15.11 -2.38
N VAL A 14 -1.69 -15.78 -2.58
CA VAL A 14 -2.08 -16.35 -3.87
C VAL A 14 -2.83 -15.28 -4.67
N THR A 15 -2.58 -15.21 -5.97
CA THR A 15 -3.20 -14.22 -6.86
C THR A 15 -3.37 -14.76 -8.28
N GLY A 16 -4.36 -14.25 -9.00
CA GLY A 16 -4.55 -14.51 -10.44
C GLY A 16 -3.79 -13.56 -11.36
N TYR A 17 -3.10 -12.55 -10.80
CA TYR A 17 -2.38 -11.54 -11.59
C TYR A 17 -1.07 -12.07 -12.18
N SER A 18 -0.72 -11.52 -13.34
CA SER A 18 0.61 -11.71 -13.91
C SER A 18 1.67 -10.96 -13.08
N PRO A 19 2.93 -11.44 -13.02
CA PRO A 19 4.00 -10.75 -12.28
C PRO A 19 4.18 -9.29 -12.68
N SER A 20 4.06 -8.95 -13.97
CA SER A 20 4.21 -7.60 -14.50
C SER A 20 3.10 -6.64 -14.03
N GLU A 21 1.85 -7.11 -13.94
CA GLU A 21 0.73 -6.32 -13.40
C GLU A 21 0.94 -6.02 -11.92
N ILE A 22 1.35 -7.03 -11.14
CA ILE A 22 1.64 -6.87 -9.71
C ILE A 22 2.74 -5.82 -9.51
N ILE A 23 3.81 -5.88 -10.30
CA ILE A 23 4.91 -4.93 -10.21
C ILE A 23 4.45 -3.52 -10.56
N THR A 24 3.71 -3.36 -11.66
CA THR A 24 3.24 -2.05 -12.13
C THR A 24 2.33 -1.39 -11.10
N GLU A 25 1.35 -2.14 -10.59
CA GLU A 25 0.39 -1.65 -9.59
C GLU A 25 1.09 -1.32 -8.27
N SER A 26 1.98 -2.20 -7.81
CA SER A 26 2.76 -1.99 -6.60
C SER A 26 3.63 -0.75 -6.69
N CYS A 27 4.33 -0.56 -7.82
CA CYS A 27 5.15 0.62 -8.07
C CYS A 27 4.33 1.91 -8.05
N SER A 28 3.17 1.93 -8.69
CA SER A 28 2.29 3.10 -8.73
C SER A 28 1.85 3.52 -7.32
N ARG A 29 1.32 2.57 -6.53
CA ARG A 29 0.84 2.85 -5.17
C ARG A 29 1.94 3.22 -4.19
N LEU A 30 3.07 2.53 -4.26
CA LEU A 30 4.20 2.80 -3.37
C LEU A 30 4.79 4.18 -3.65
N LYS A 31 4.88 4.60 -4.92
CA LYS A 31 5.28 5.97 -5.28
C LYS A 31 4.28 7.01 -4.75
N ALA A 32 2.98 6.77 -4.92
CA ALA A 32 1.94 7.65 -4.39
C ALA A 32 2.00 7.79 -2.85
N SER A 33 2.40 6.71 -2.15
CA SER A 33 2.56 6.68 -0.69
C SER A 33 3.87 7.35 -0.21
N GLY A 34 4.69 7.85 -1.14
CA GLY A 34 5.93 8.58 -0.87
C GLY A 34 7.14 7.67 -0.62
N TYR A 35 7.13 6.43 -1.11
CA TYR A 35 8.29 5.56 -1.10
C TYR A 35 9.17 5.82 -2.32
N ARG A 36 10.48 5.67 -2.13
CA ARG A 36 11.44 5.56 -3.23
C ARG A 36 11.47 4.10 -3.67
N VAL A 37 10.95 3.83 -4.87
CA VAL A 37 10.80 2.48 -5.42
C VAL A 37 11.92 2.18 -6.40
N VAL A 38 12.52 1.00 -6.28
CA VAL A 38 13.54 0.45 -7.19
C VAL A 38 13.08 -0.94 -7.62
N GLN A 39 12.96 -1.15 -8.93
CA GLN A 39 12.63 -2.44 -9.51
C GLN A 39 13.89 -3.17 -9.94
N LYS A 40 13.97 -4.48 -9.66
CA LYS A 40 15.04 -5.39 -10.05
C LYS A 40 14.42 -6.68 -10.58
N GLY A 41 14.02 -6.71 -11.85
CA GLY A 41 13.29 -7.84 -12.43
C GLY A 41 11.96 -8.07 -11.72
N ASP A 42 11.80 -9.27 -11.15
CA ASP A 42 10.62 -9.71 -10.37
C ASP A 42 10.61 -9.23 -8.92
N LEU A 43 11.59 -8.42 -8.53
CA LEU A 43 11.73 -7.90 -7.18
C LEU A 43 11.49 -6.38 -7.16
N VAL A 44 10.53 -5.94 -6.37
CA VAL A 44 10.26 -4.51 -6.11
C VAL A 44 10.73 -4.15 -4.72
N ILE A 45 11.62 -3.17 -4.61
CA ILE A 45 12.13 -2.67 -3.33
C ILE A 45 11.68 -1.23 -3.15
N ALA A 46 10.85 -0.99 -2.14
CA ALA A 46 10.44 0.34 -1.73
C ALA A 46 11.15 0.73 -0.43
N LYS A 47 11.81 1.88 -0.42
CA LYS A 47 12.49 2.43 0.77
C LYS A 47 11.97 3.83 1.07
N GLY A 48 11.97 4.19 2.34
CA GLY A 48 11.39 5.45 2.76
C GLY A 48 9.89 5.30 2.91
N GLY A 49 9.14 6.40 2.79
CA GLY A 49 7.80 6.49 3.33
C GLY A 49 7.83 7.53 4.45
N ARG A 50 7.23 8.68 4.18
CA ARG A 50 7.18 9.78 5.14
C ARG A 50 6.24 9.39 6.28
N ASP A 51 6.82 9.08 7.44
CA ASP A 51 6.09 8.88 8.69
C ASP A 51 6.01 10.22 9.39
N TYR A 52 5.07 11.06 8.97
CA TYR A 52 4.73 12.21 9.78
C TYR A 52 3.79 11.74 10.87
N ASN A 53 4.33 11.44 12.04
CA ASN A 53 3.48 11.37 13.22
C ASN A 53 2.99 12.80 13.51
N LYS A 54 1.69 13.05 13.27
CA LYS A 54 1.07 14.37 13.48
C LYS A 54 1.35 14.91 14.87
N TRP A 55 1.37 14.04 15.88
CA TRP A 55 1.67 14.40 17.27
C TRP A 55 3.11 14.85 17.49
N VAL A 56 4.07 14.41 16.68
CA VAL A 56 5.45 14.87 16.78
C VAL A 56 5.60 16.29 16.23
N ILE A 57 4.92 16.60 15.11
CA ILE A 57 4.90 17.97 14.58
C ILE A 57 4.24 18.92 15.58
N VAL A 58 3.08 18.53 16.12
CA VAL A 58 2.37 19.31 17.14
C VAL A 58 3.21 19.47 18.41
N GLY A 59 3.86 18.41 18.88
CA GLY A 59 4.75 18.45 20.04
C GLY A 59 5.96 19.37 19.83
N CYS A 60 6.58 19.34 18.66
CA CYS A 60 7.70 20.25 18.34
C CYS A 60 7.25 21.72 18.29
N VAL A 61 6.05 22.01 17.75
CA VAL A 61 5.52 23.37 17.73
C VAL A 61 5.24 23.88 19.15
N ILE A 62 4.63 23.06 20.02
CA ILE A 62 4.33 23.43 21.41
C ILE A 62 5.61 23.59 22.24
N LEU A 63 6.61 22.71 22.05
CA LEU A 63 7.88 22.76 22.81
C LEU A 63 8.80 23.90 22.34
N CYS A 64 8.80 24.23 21.05
CA CYS A 64 9.50 25.41 20.53
C CYS A 64 8.96 26.73 21.12
N LEU A 65 7.68 26.76 21.52
CA LEU A 65 7.10 27.90 22.23
C LEU A 65 7.54 27.99 23.71
N PHE A 66 7.98 26.87 24.31
CA PHE A 66 8.26 26.80 25.75
C PHE A 66 9.73 26.90 26.15
N SER A 67 10.67 26.57 25.26
CA SER A 67 12.09 26.96 25.34
C SER A 67 12.86 26.37 24.17
N LEU A 68 13.55 27.22 23.42
CA LEU A 68 14.32 26.86 22.22
C LEU A 68 15.27 25.65 22.40
N LEU A 69 15.83 25.47 23.61
CA LEU A 69 16.74 24.37 23.94
C LEU A 69 16.05 23.00 24.08
N ILE A 70 14.83 22.94 24.62
CA ILE A 70 14.06 21.68 24.74
C ILE A 70 13.50 21.26 23.37
N GLY A 71 13.11 22.23 22.54
CA GLY A 71 12.65 21.99 21.18
C GLY A 71 13.73 21.32 20.30
N LEU A 72 14.99 21.77 20.40
CA LEU A 72 16.12 21.16 19.68
C LEU A 72 16.41 19.73 20.15
N ALA A 73 16.35 19.45 21.46
CA ALA A 73 16.54 18.10 22.00
C ALA A 73 15.46 17.13 21.49
N PHE A 74 14.19 17.56 21.45
CA PHE A 74 13.09 16.75 20.91
C PHE A 74 13.20 16.52 19.39
N LEU A 75 13.61 17.54 18.62
CA LEU A 75 13.88 17.38 17.19
C LEU A 75 15.02 16.39 16.93
N LEU A 76 16.05 16.41 17.77
CA LEU A 76 17.19 15.50 17.69
C LEU A 76 16.77 14.06 18.04
N ILE A 77 15.98 13.86 19.11
CA ILE A 77 15.38 12.55 19.43
C ILE A 77 14.46 12.07 18.31
N TYR A 78 13.62 12.93 17.73
CA TYR A 78 12.76 12.59 16.59
C TYR A 78 13.58 12.18 15.35
N TYR A 79 14.65 12.93 15.05
CA TYR A 79 15.55 12.62 13.95
C TYR A 79 16.26 11.27 14.18
N LEU A 80 16.71 11.00 15.42
CA LEU A 80 17.38 9.75 15.80
C LEU A 80 16.43 8.54 15.87
N THR A 81 15.16 8.74 16.25
CA THR A 81 14.15 7.67 16.35
C THR A 81 13.45 7.35 15.03
N ARG A 82 13.83 8.03 13.93
CA ARG A 82 13.25 7.80 12.61
C ARG A 82 13.61 6.41 12.08
N THR A 83 12.71 5.45 12.29
CA THR A 83 12.81 4.11 11.72
C THR A 83 12.68 4.18 10.19
N GLN A 84 13.57 3.50 9.46
CA GLN A 84 13.48 3.42 8.01
C GLN A 84 12.41 2.41 7.61
N ASN A 85 11.33 2.88 6.99
CA ASN A 85 10.34 1.99 6.39
C ASN A 85 10.91 1.35 5.12
N ARG A 86 10.68 0.04 4.99
CA ARG A 86 11.06 -0.73 3.81
C ARG A 86 9.98 -1.75 3.48
N ILE A 87 9.63 -1.83 2.21
CA ILE A 87 8.75 -2.87 1.66
C ILE A 87 9.52 -3.56 0.53
N THR A 88 9.44 -4.88 0.44
CA THR A 88 10.03 -5.67 -0.63
C THR A 88 8.99 -6.66 -1.10
N ILE A 89 8.76 -6.73 -2.41
CA ILE A 89 7.75 -7.57 -3.03
C ILE A 89 8.47 -8.47 -4.02
N ASP A 90 8.27 -9.77 -3.85
CA ASP A 90 8.83 -10.80 -4.71
C ASP A 90 7.70 -11.50 -5.48
N THR A 91 7.79 -11.48 -6.80
CA THR A 91 6.85 -12.10 -7.73
C THR A 91 7.48 -13.22 -8.56
N SER A 92 8.59 -13.80 -8.10
CA SER A 92 9.33 -14.83 -8.85
C SER A 92 8.49 -16.09 -9.16
N VAL A 93 7.49 -16.39 -8.33
CA VAL A 93 6.61 -17.57 -8.49
C VAL A 93 5.31 -17.16 -9.19
N LYS A 94 4.96 -17.82 -10.29
CA LYS A 94 3.67 -17.57 -10.97
C LYS A 94 2.48 -17.84 -10.03
N GLY A 95 1.53 -16.91 -9.98
CA GLY A 95 0.33 -17.00 -9.17
C GLY A 95 0.53 -16.78 -7.66
N ARG A 96 1.75 -16.41 -7.23
CA ARG A 96 2.05 -16.13 -5.82
C ARG A 96 2.97 -14.92 -5.72
N PHE A 97 2.73 -14.07 -4.73
CA PHE A 97 3.66 -12.99 -4.41
C PHE A 97 3.94 -12.97 -2.90
N THR A 98 5.14 -12.54 -2.55
CA THR A 98 5.57 -12.42 -1.16
C THR A 98 5.85 -10.96 -0.85
N ILE A 99 5.21 -10.43 0.20
CA ILE A 99 5.52 -9.09 0.70
C ILE A 99 6.32 -9.24 2.00
N MET A 100 7.51 -8.64 2.01
CA MET A 100 8.33 -8.44 3.19
C MET A 100 8.29 -6.96 3.54
N TYR A 101 8.08 -6.62 4.81
CA TYR A 101 8.07 -5.23 5.24
C TYR A 101 8.74 -5.05 6.59
N GLU A 102 9.22 -3.84 6.82
CA GLU A 102 9.93 -3.41 8.02
C GLU A 102 9.51 -1.97 8.35
N GLY A 103 8.99 -1.75 9.55
CA GLY A 103 8.47 -0.45 10.00
C GLY A 103 6.95 -0.41 10.14
N ARG A 104 6.46 0.56 10.93
CA ARG A 104 5.06 0.66 11.32
C ARG A 104 4.17 1.06 10.15
N LYS A 105 4.54 2.12 9.42
CA LYS A 105 3.85 2.53 8.20
C LYS A 105 3.99 1.48 7.09
N ALA A 106 5.16 0.87 6.96
CA ALA A 106 5.37 -0.20 6.00
C ALA A 106 4.39 -1.36 6.20
N THR A 107 4.00 -1.64 7.45
CA THR A 107 3.01 -2.67 7.79
C THR A 107 1.61 -2.30 7.31
N GLU A 108 1.18 -1.05 7.52
CA GLU A 108 -0.13 -0.56 7.08
C GLU A 108 -0.23 -0.53 5.54
N ASP A 109 0.78 0.03 4.89
CA ASP A 109 0.84 0.10 3.43
C ASP A 109 0.94 -1.29 2.79
N ALA A 110 1.71 -2.21 3.39
CA ALA A 110 1.80 -3.59 2.93
C ALA A 110 0.46 -4.34 3.05
N LYS A 111 -0.29 -4.13 4.14
CA LYS A 111 -1.64 -4.71 4.31
C LYS A 111 -2.62 -4.14 3.29
N GLY A 112 -2.60 -2.82 3.08
CA GLY A 112 -3.42 -2.15 2.07
C GLY A 112 -3.13 -2.67 0.67
N LEU A 113 -1.85 -2.79 0.32
CA LEU A 113 -1.41 -3.33 -0.96
C LEU A 113 -1.80 -4.82 -1.12
N ALA A 114 -1.60 -5.63 -0.09
CA ALA A 114 -1.99 -7.05 -0.09
C ALA A 114 -3.49 -7.23 -0.32
N ASN A 115 -4.33 -6.35 0.26
CA ASN A 115 -5.77 -6.42 0.05
C ASN A 115 -6.17 -6.09 -1.40
N VAL A 116 -5.48 -5.16 -2.04
CA VAL A 116 -5.70 -4.82 -3.46
C VAL A 116 -5.27 -5.96 -4.37
N LEU A 117 -4.07 -6.51 -4.14
CA LEU A 117 -3.48 -7.57 -4.98
C LEU A 117 -4.15 -8.94 -4.79
N ARG A 118 -4.70 -9.21 -3.59
CA ARG A 118 -5.51 -10.42 -3.32
C ARG A 118 -6.95 -10.28 -3.77
N GLY A 119 -7.55 -9.12 -3.54
CA GLY A 119 -9.00 -8.93 -3.70
C GLY A 119 -9.48 -8.94 -5.14
N GLY A 120 -8.54 -8.83 -6.09
CA GLY A 120 -8.89 -8.60 -7.47
C GLY A 120 -9.59 -7.25 -7.62
N TRP A 121 -9.32 -6.55 -8.71
CA TRP A 121 -10.16 -5.45 -9.18
C TRP A 121 -11.53 -5.94 -9.68
N ALA A 122 -11.97 -7.12 -9.23
CA ALA A 122 -13.23 -7.77 -9.56
C ALA A 122 -14.43 -6.86 -9.26
N LYS A 123 -14.31 -5.89 -8.33
CA LYS A 123 -15.41 -4.94 -8.09
C LYS A 123 -15.53 -3.81 -9.12
N ARG A 124 -14.51 -3.56 -9.96
CA ARG A 124 -14.50 -2.42 -10.90
C ARG A 124 -14.53 -2.83 -12.38
N LEU A 125 -14.20 -4.08 -12.72
CA LEU A 125 -14.18 -4.56 -14.11
C LEU A 125 -15.13 -5.72 -14.38
N LEU A 126 -15.86 -6.21 -13.38
CA LEU A 126 -16.98 -7.11 -13.67
C LEU A 126 -18.09 -6.25 -14.29
N PRO A 127 -18.47 -6.49 -15.56
CA PRO A 127 -19.68 -5.88 -16.07
C PRO A 127 -20.82 -6.19 -15.11
N LYS A 128 -21.51 -5.15 -14.66
CA LYS A 128 -22.77 -5.35 -13.93
C LYS A 128 -23.64 -6.23 -14.81
N ARG A 129 -24.18 -7.31 -14.27
CA ARG A 129 -25.15 -8.14 -15.01
C ARG A 129 -26.54 -7.78 -14.56
N CYS A 130 -27.48 -7.76 -15.50
CA CYS A 130 -28.86 -7.51 -15.18
C CYS A 130 -29.36 -8.62 -14.24
N PRO A 131 -29.95 -8.29 -13.08
CA PRO A 131 -30.46 -9.30 -12.16
C PRO A 131 -31.65 -10.09 -12.75
N ASN A 132 -32.30 -9.53 -13.78
CA ASN A 132 -33.46 -10.15 -14.41
C ASN A 132 -33.11 -11.10 -15.57
N CYS A 133 -32.19 -10.71 -16.45
CA CYS A 133 -31.86 -11.50 -17.65
C CYS A 133 -30.39 -11.95 -17.75
N GLY A 134 -29.52 -11.50 -16.84
CA GLY A 134 -28.09 -11.83 -16.85
C GLY A 134 -27.26 -11.10 -17.91
N ALA A 135 -27.86 -10.23 -18.74
CA ALA A 135 -27.16 -9.47 -19.75
C ALA A 135 -26.13 -8.49 -19.16
N GLN A 136 -25.05 -8.24 -19.90
CA GLN A 136 -23.99 -7.31 -19.53
C GLN A 136 -24.47 -5.85 -19.64
N ILE A 137 -24.38 -5.11 -18.53
CA ILE A 137 -24.79 -3.71 -18.39
C ILE A 137 -23.56 -2.83 -18.55
N ILE A 138 -23.71 -1.78 -19.35
CA ILE A 138 -22.72 -0.71 -19.53
C ILE A 138 -22.75 0.22 -18.30
N GLU A 139 -21.59 0.65 -17.82
CA GLU A 139 -21.52 1.57 -16.67
C GLU A 139 -22.31 2.87 -16.95
N GLY A 140 -23.21 3.23 -16.04
CA GLY A 140 -24.05 4.43 -16.16
C GLY A 140 -25.41 4.22 -16.83
N ALA A 141 -25.77 3.02 -17.28
CA ALA A 141 -27.09 2.73 -17.82
C ALA A 141 -28.16 2.63 -16.72
N SER A 142 -29.27 3.37 -16.87
CA SER A 142 -30.43 3.30 -15.96
C SER A 142 -31.35 2.09 -16.25
N TYR A 143 -31.29 1.55 -17.47
CA TYR A 143 -32.15 0.46 -17.93
C TYR A 143 -31.35 -0.60 -18.68
N CYS A 144 -31.80 -1.85 -18.63
CA CYS A 144 -31.21 -2.95 -19.38
C CYS A 144 -31.63 -2.88 -20.86
N ALA A 145 -30.66 -2.82 -21.77
CA ALA A 145 -30.91 -2.80 -23.22
C ALA A 145 -31.59 -4.08 -23.75
N GLU A 146 -31.40 -5.21 -23.07
CA GLU A 146 -31.94 -6.51 -23.51
C GLU A 146 -33.37 -6.76 -23.00
N CYS A 147 -33.67 -6.43 -21.73
CA CYS A 147 -34.97 -6.76 -21.13
C CYS A 147 -35.83 -5.54 -20.76
N GLY A 148 -35.34 -4.32 -20.99
CA GLY A 148 -36.08 -3.07 -20.73
C GLY A 148 -36.35 -2.74 -19.26
N ARG A 149 -35.78 -3.50 -18.31
CA ARG A 149 -36.03 -3.32 -16.87
C ARG A 149 -35.02 -2.32 -16.28
N GLU A 150 -35.49 -1.51 -15.34
CA GLU A 150 -34.65 -0.60 -14.55
C GLU A 150 -33.63 -1.37 -13.70
N ILE A 151 -32.42 -0.82 -13.61
CA ILE A 151 -31.29 -1.42 -12.90
C ILE A 151 -31.09 -0.62 -11.61
N TYR A 152 -31.66 -1.10 -10.51
CA TYR A 152 -31.51 -0.54 -9.16
C TYR A 152 -30.38 -1.21 -8.38
#